data_AF-A0A2E9WS56-F1
#
_entry.id   AF-A0A2E9WS56-F1
#
_cell.length_a   1.000
_cell.length_b   1.000
_cell.length_c   1.000
_cell.angle_alpha   90.00
_cell.angle_beta   90.00
_cell.angle_gamma   90.00
#
_symmetry.space_group_name_H-M   'P 1'
#
loop_
_entity.id
_entity.type
_entity.pdbx_description
1 polymer ?
#
loop_
_entity_poly.entity_id
_entity_poly.type
_entity_poly.pdbx_seq_one_letter_code
_entity_poly.pdbx_strand_id
1 'polypeptide(L)'
;MAKGFTVKAATPAVQKKPEWDYQRAKELVKGKAIVFCLPGRGVSYQYLKTFVQLCFDLVQSGASIQISQDYSSMVNFARCKCLGANVLRGPDQIPWDGKLKYDYQLWIDSDIVFNSEKFFQLVLDANPEGEKEREIVAGWYCTEDGKTTSVAHWLEEDDFRNNGGVMNHETIDSISKRKKPFTVDYTGFGWLLIRHGVFENKGIPYPWFAPKMQVFESGEVQDMCGEDVSFCLDAKEAGFEIWCDPRIRVGHEKTRVI
;
A
#
# COMPACT_ATOMS: atom_id res chain seq x y z
N MET A 1 29.19 9.48 60.83
CA MET A 1 29.62 9.52 59.42
C MET A 1 28.39 9.35 58.53
N ALA A 2 27.84 10.44 57.99
CA ALA A 2 26.71 10.39 57.06
C ALA A 2 27.25 10.18 55.63
N LYS A 3 26.84 9.09 54.97
CA LYS A 3 27.20 8.82 53.57
C LYS A 3 26.49 9.85 52.68
N GLY A 4 27.29 10.71 52.03
CA GLY A 4 26.79 11.69 51.07
C GLY A 4 26.17 11.00 49.85
N PHE A 5 24.95 11.38 49.51
CA PHE A 5 24.29 11.01 48.27
C PHE A 5 24.80 11.92 47.15
N THR A 6 25.52 11.36 46.18
CA THR A 6 25.90 12.05 44.93
C THR A 6 24.80 11.83 43.90
N VAL A 7 24.02 12.86 43.61
CA VAL A 7 23.07 12.86 42.48
C VAL A 7 23.87 13.04 41.19
N LYS A 8 23.95 12.00 40.36
CA LYS A 8 24.48 12.13 39.00
C LYS A 8 23.47 12.91 38.16
N ALA A 9 23.87 14.06 37.63
CA ALA A 9 23.07 14.82 36.68
C ALA A 9 22.78 13.95 35.45
N ALA A 10 21.52 13.90 35.01
CA ALA A 10 21.12 13.20 33.80
C ALA A 10 21.78 13.87 32.58
N THR A 11 22.41 13.07 31.72
CA THR A 11 22.96 13.53 30.45
C THR A 11 21.85 14.20 29.64
N PRO A 12 22.05 15.39 29.05
CA PRO A 12 21.05 16.03 28.21
C PRO A 12 20.62 15.07 27.10
N ALA A 13 19.33 14.78 27.01
CA ALA A 13 18.80 13.97 25.91
C ALA A 13 19.08 14.73 24.61
N VAL A 14 19.91 14.15 23.74
CA VAL A 14 20.06 14.65 22.37
C VAL A 14 18.69 14.64 21.74
N GLN A 15 18.14 15.80 21.40
CA GLN A 15 16.90 15.89 20.63
C GLN A 15 17.13 15.14 19.32
N LYS A 16 16.55 13.93 19.21
CA LYS A 16 16.54 13.19 17.96
C LYS A 16 15.82 14.07 16.94
N LYS A 17 16.49 14.35 15.81
CA LYS A 17 15.80 14.93 14.66
C LYS A 17 14.55 14.09 14.36
N PRO A 18 13.40 14.72 14.05
CA PRO A 18 12.22 13.97 13.68
C PRO A 18 12.56 13.05 12.52
N GLU A 19 12.11 11.80 12.62
CA GLU A 19 12.39 10.75 11.63
C GLU A 19 11.79 11.06 10.25
N TRP A 20 10.74 11.90 10.23
CA TRP A 20 9.99 12.28 9.04
C TRP A 20 9.77 13.79 8.98
N ASP A 21 9.93 14.36 7.79
CA ASP A 21 9.63 15.77 7.52
C ASP A 21 8.18 15.93 7.05
N TYR A 22 7.25 15.97 8.01
CA TYR A 22 5.83 16.13 7.71
C TYR A 22 5.48 17.51 7.13
N GLN A 23 6.33 18.52 7.32
CA GLN A 23 6.11 19.84 6.72
C GLN A 23 6.34 19.76 5.21
N ARG A 24 7.45 19.13 4.79
CA ARG A 24 7.71 18.81 3.38
C ARG A 24 6.60 17.95 2.78
N ALA A 25 6.11 16.94 3.51
CA ALA A 25 5.02 16.09 3.04
C ALA A 25 3.75 16.90 2.73
N LYS A 26 3.39 17.84 3.62
CA LYS A 26 2.24 18.74 3.43
C LYS A 26 2.44 19.68 2.23
N GLU A 27 3.66 20.16 2.01
CA GLU A 27 4.00 20.98 0.85
C GLU A 27 3.90 20.19 -0.47
N LEU A 28 4.34 18.92 -0.48
CA LEU A 28 4.24 18.03 -1.64
C LEU A 28 2.79 17.71 -2.04
N VAL A 29 1.87 17.61 -1.07
CA VAL A 29 0.44 17.37 -1.37
C VAL A 29 -0.34 18.63 -1.71
N LYS A 30 0.21 19.82 -1.46
CA LYS A 30 -0.50 21.06 -1.74
C LYS A 30 -0.81 21.18 -3.23
N GLY A 31 -2.10 21.36 -3.55
CA GLY A 31 -2.60 21.44 -4.91
C GLY A 31 -2.73 20.09 -5.63
N LYS A 32 -2.42 18.98 -4.97
CA LYS A 32 -2.57 17.63 -5.53
C LYS A 32 -4.01 17.14 -5.42
N ALA A 33 -4.46 16.39 -6.42
CA ALA A 33 -5.73 15.70 -6.42
C ALA A 33 -5.54 14.22 -6.04
N ILE A 34 -6.15 13.79 -4.95
CA ILE A 34 -6.03 12.44 -4.40
C ILE A 34 -7.36 11.73 -4.52
N VAL A 35 -7.38 10.55 -5.13
CA VAL A 35 -8.57 9.68 -5.18
C VAL A 35 -8.39 8.55 -4.18
N PHE A 36 -9.32 8.44 -3.23
CA PHE A 36 -9.40 7.29 -2.34
C PHE A 36 -10.11 6.14 -3.05
N CYS A 37 -9.42 5.04 -3.28
CA CYS A 37 -9.97 3.81 -3.87
C CYS A 37 -10.35 2.85 -2.74
N LEU A 38 -11.65 2.73 -2.48
CA LEU A 38 -12.19 2.06 -1.29
C LEU A 38 -13.07 0.86 -1.69
N PRO A 39 -12.52 -0.35 -1.89
CA PRO A 39 -13.34 -1.53 -2.15
C PRO A 39 -14.07 -2.00 -0.89
N GLY A 40 -15.34 -2.40 -1.02
CA GLY A 40 -16.13 -2.96 0.10
C GLY A 40 -17.43 -2.20 0.38
N ARG A 41 -18.35 -2.73 1.21
CA ARG A 41 -19.66 -2.09 1.50
C ARG A 41 -19.75 -1.39 2.85
N GLY A 42 -18.79 -1.60 3.73
CA GLY A 42 -18.87 -1.14 5.11
C GLY A 42 -17.50 -1.09 5.75
N VAL A 43 -17.40 -0.30 6.81
CA VAL A 43 -16.16 -0.04 7.56
C VAL A 43 -16.51 0.04 9.05
N SER A 44 -15.51 -0.15 9.92
CA SER A 44 -15.70 0.05 11.36
C SER A 44 -15.70 1.54 11.74
N TYR A 45 -16.16 1.87 12.95
CA TYR A 45 -16.03 3.24 13.48
C TYR A 45 -14.57 3.64 13.69
N GLN A 46 -13.68 2.67 13.92
CA GLN A 46 -12.25 2.92 14.02
C GLN A 46 -11.70 3.42 12.68
N TYR A 47 -12.00 2.71 11.58
CA TYR A 47 -11.68 3.14 10.23
C TYR A 47 -12.29 4.51 9.90
N LEU A 48 -13.59 4.69 10.16
CA LEU A 48 -14.30 5.92 9.80
C LEU A 48 -13.65 7.15 10.46
N LYS A 49 -13.27 7.03 11.73
CA LYS A 49 -12.60 8.12 12.47
C LYS A 49 -11.26 8.49 11.84
N THR A 50 -10.43 7.51 11.51
CA THR A 50 -9.09 7.76 10.94
C THR A 50 -9.18 8.26 9.50
N PHE A 51 -10.14 7.77 8.73
CA PHE A 51 -10.42 8.24 7.37
C PHE A 51 -10.90 9.69 7.34
N VAL A 52 -11.89 10.05 8.18
CA VAL A 52 -12.39 11.43 8.27
C VAL A 52 -11.28 12.39 8.70
N GLN A 53 -10.43 11.99 9.65
CA GLN A 53 -9.27 12.78 10.05
C GLN A 53 -8.29 13.01 8.88
N LEU A 54 -7.96 11.97 8.11
CA LEU A 54 -7.11 12.09 6.93
C LEU A 54 -7.70 13.05 5.89
N CYS A 55 -9.02 12.97 5.63
CA CYS A 55 -9.71 13.91 4.74
C CYS A 55 -9.54 15.37 5.18
N PHE A 56 -9.72 15.66 6.47
CA PHE A 56 -9.50 17.01 7.00
C PHE A 56 -8.04 17.46 6.85
N ASP A 57 -7.09 16.60 7.21
CA ASP A 57 -5.67 16.95 7.17
C ASP A 57 -5.18 17.22 5.74
N LEU A 58 -5.70 16.47 4.75
CA LEU A 58 -5.40 16.69 3.33
C LEU A 58 -5.98 18.01 2.81
N VAL A 59 -7.25 18.30 3.10
CA VAL A 59 -7.90 19.55 2.68
C VAL A 59 -7.21 20.74 3.33
N GLN A 60 -6.87 20.66 4.62
CA GLN A 60 -6.11 21.69 5.32
C GLN A 60 -4.69 21.87 4.78
N SER A 61 -4.09 20.81 4.22
CA SER A 61 -2.80 20.87 3.52
C SER A 61 -2.93 21.37 2.07
N GLY A 62 -4.13 21.72 1.62
CA GLY A 62 -4.40 22.29 0.30
C GLY A 62 -4.51 21.27 -0.83
N ALA A 63 -4.68 19.97 -0.51
CA ALA A 63 -5.01 18.94 -1.49
C ALA A 63 -6.52 18.94 -1.79
N SER A 64 -6.91 18.45 -2.96
CA SER A 64 -8.29 18.06 -3.25
C SER A 64 -8.44 16.54 -3.13
N ILE A 65 -9.60 16.11 -2.67
CA ILE A 65 -9.89 14.69 -2.44
C ILE A 65 -11.15 14.26 -3.19
N GLN A 66 -11.17 13.02 -3.64
CA GLN A 66 -12.32 12.35 -4.23
C GLN A 66 -12.41 10.93 -3.66
N ILE A 67 -13.63 10.40 -3.56
CA ILE A 67 -13.86 9.04 -3.08
C ILE A 67 -14.39 8.20 -4.24
N SER A 68 -13.71 7.10 -4.53
CA SER A 68 -14.14 6.08 -5.47
C SER A 68 -14.34 4.76 -4.74
N GLN A 69 -15.58 4.52 -4.32
CA GLN A 69 -15.99 3.35 -3.54
C GLN A 69 -16.92 2.51 -4.41
N ASP A 70 -16.66 1.19 -4.46
CA ASP A 70 -17.59 0.23 -5.06
C ASP A 70 -17.45 -1.13 -4.39
N TYR A 71 -18.33 -2.06 -4.76
CA TYR A 71 -18.34 -3.41 -4.27
C TYR A 71 -18.68 -4.43 -5.37
N SER A 72 -18.10 -5.61 -5.22
CA SER A 72 -18.52 -6.85 -5.84
C SER A 72 -18.28 -8.00 -4.86
N SER A 73 -19.02 -9.10 -5.00
CA SER A 73 -18.69 -10.35 -4.31
C SER A 73 -17.38 -10.97 -4.84
N MET A 74 -16.89 -10.50 -5.99
CA MET A 74 -15.59 -10.84 -6.55
C MET A 74 -14.65 -9.64 -6.42
N VAL A 75 -13.63 -9.75 -5.57
CA VAL A 75 -12.72 -8.65 -5.22
C VAL A 75 -12.03 -8.04 -6.45
N ASN A 76 -11.61 -8.87 -7.41
CA ASN A 76 -11.08 -8.45 -8.72
C ASN A 76 -11.94 -7.38 -9.39
N PHE A 77 -13.26 -7.61 -9.41
CA PHE A 77 -14.23 -6.69 -9.99
C PHE A 77 -14.46 -5.48 -9.10
N ALA A 78 -14.47 -5.63 -7.78
CA ALA A 78 -14.61 -4.51 -6.86
C ALA A 78 -13.50 -3.47 -7.09
N ARG A 79 -12.24 -3.93 -7.19
CA ARG A 79 -11.10 -3.05 -7.47
C ARG A 79 -11.19 -2.41 -8.86
N CYS A 80 -11.54 -3.17 -9.90
CA CYS A 80 -11.77 -2.58 -11.23
C CYS A 80 -12.86 -1.50 -11.23
N LYS A 81 -13.95 -1.70 -10.48
CA LYS A 81 -15.03 -0.71 -10.37
C LYS A 81 -14.63 0.54 -9.61
N CYS A 82 -13.74 0.44 -8.60
CA CYS A 82 -13.12 1.63 -7.99
C CYS A 82 -12.37 2.50 -9.01
N LEU A 83 -11.97 1.96 -10.16
CA LEU A 83 -11.38 2.72 -11.27
C LEU A 83 -12.40 3.11 -12.35
N GLY A 84 -13.70 2.94 -12.10
CA GLY A 84 -14.77 3.30 -13.05
C GLY A 84 -14.88 2.34 -14.25
N ALA A 85 -14.37 1.11 -14.11
CA ALA A 85 -14.33 0.15 -15.20
C ALA A 85 -15.72 -0.20 -15.76
N ASN A 86 -15.76 -0.44 -17.08
CA ASN A 86 -16.94 -1.00 -17.74
C ASN A 86 -16.49 -2.03 -18.80
N VAL A 87 -17.01 -3.25 -18.68
CA VAL A 87 -16.69 -4.39 -19.57
C VAL A 87 -16.94 -4.07 -21.05
N LEU A 88 -17.91 -3.20 -21.36
CA LEU A 88 -18.27 -2.85 -22.74
C LEU A 88 -17.27 -1.91 -23.42
N ARG A 89 -16.29 -1.37 -22.69
CA ARG A 89 -15.28 -0.43 -23.21
C ARG A 89 -14.00 -1.11 -23.72
N GLY A 90 -13.87 -2.42 -23.50
CA GLY A 90 -12.70 -3.18 -23.94
C GLY A 90 -11.45 -2.96 -23.09
N PRO A 91 -10.31 -3.53 -23.51
CA PRO A 91 -9.08 -3.59 -22.71
C PRO A 91 -8.30 -2.27 -22.63
N ASP A 92 -8.48 -1.35 -23.57
CA ASP A 92 -7.73 -0.08 -23.65
C ASP A 92 -8.32 1.04 -22.76
N GLN A 93 -9.21 0.70 -21.83
CA GLN A 93 -9.77 1.69 -20.92
C GLN A 93 -8.72 2.15 -19.90
N ILE A 94 -8.84 3.41 -19.50
CA ILE A 94 -8.06 4.04 -18.44
C ILE A 94 -8.99 4.41 -17.26
N PRO A 95 -8.47 4.60 -16.05
CA PRO A 95 -9.29 4.97 -14.90
C PRO A 95 -10.25 6.13 -15.19
N TRP A 96 -11.53 5.91 -14.88
CA TRP A 96 -12.63 6.86 -15.04
C TRP A 96 -12.75 7.46 -16.45
N ASP A 97 -12.33 6.73 -17.48
CA ASP A 97 -12.22 7.19 -18.87
C ASP A 97 -11.36 8.47 -19.03
N GLY A 98 -10.43 8.74 -18.10
CA GLY A 98 -9.63 9.97 -18.08
C GLY A 98 -10.43 11.24 -17.75
N LYS A 99 -11.69 11.12 -17.34
CA LYS A 99 -12.56 12.26 -17.00
C LYS A 99 -12.28 12.83 -15.62
N LEU A 100 -11.76 12.00 -14.72
CA LEU A 100 -11.35 12.41 -13.38
C LEU A 100 -9.87 12.77 -13.38
N LYS A 101 -9.55 14.05 -13.14
CA LYS A 101 -8.17 14.48 -12.96
C LYS A 101 -7.69 14.10 -11.55
N TYR A 102 -6.53 13.46 -11.47
CA TYR A 102 -5.89 13.10 -10.21
C TYR A 102 -4.36 13.06 -10.36
N ASP A 103 -3.66 13.16 -9.23
CA ASP A 103 -2.21 12.96 -9.12
C ASP A 103 -1.89 11.62 -8.46
N TYR A 104 -2.69 11.22 -7.46
CA TYR A 104 -2.50 10.00 -6.69
C TYR A 104 -3.81 9.23 -6.51
N GLN A 105 -3.71 7.90 -6.52
CA GLN A 105 -4.69 6.99 -5.96
C GLN A 105 -4.16 6.47 -4.63
N LEU A 106 -4.96 6.58 -3.56
CA LEU A 106 -4.68 5.91 -2.30
C LEU A 106 -5.68 4.77 -2.13
N TRP A 107 -5.17 3.54 -2.18
CA TRP A 107 -5.94 2.34 -1.93
C TRP A 107 -5.94 2.01 -0.45
N ILE A 108 -7.14 1.81 0.09
CA ILE A 108 -7.36 1.49 1.50
C ILE A 108 -8.42 0.39 1.60
N ASP A 109 -8.05 -0.74 2.19
CA ASP A 109 -9.03 -1.79 2.51
C ASP A 109 -9.86 -1.37 3.74
N SER A 110 -11.12 -1.81 3.79
CA SER A 110 -12.11 -1.37 4.78
C SER A 110 -11.79 -1.71 6.25
N ASP A 111 -10.80 -2.57 6.48
CA ASP A 111 -10.37 -3.06 7.78
C ASP A 111 -8.94 -2.59 8.15
N ILE A 112 -8.40 -1.62 7.42
CA ILE A 112 -7.09 -1.05 7.72
C ILE A 112 -7.20 0.08 8.75
N VAL A 113 -6.34 0.02 9.77
CA VAL A 113 -6.30 0.99 10.87
C VAL A 113 -5.04 1.83 10.75
N PHE A 114 -5.19 3.14 10.58
CA PHE A 114 -4.09 4.05 10.27
C PHE A 114 -4.24 5.41 10.95
N ASN A 115 -3.31 6.33 10.70
CA ASN A 115 -3.44 7.75 11.00
C ASN A 115 -2.90 8.57 9.82
N SER A 116 -3.11 9.88 9.83
CA SER A 116 -2.70 10.75 8.71
C SER A 116 -1.18 10.80 8.50
N GLU A 117 -0.39 10.60 9.56
CA GLU A 117 1.07 10.53 9.42
C GLU A 117 1.50 9.39 8.50
N LYS A 118 0.82 8.23 8.55
CA LYS A 118 1.12 7.10 7.66
C LYS A 118 0.93 7.44 6.18
N PHE A 119 -0.04 8.29 5.87
CA PHE A 119 -0.21 8.79 4.51
C PHE A 119 0.92 9.75 4.11
N PHE A 120 1.28 10.70 4.99
CA PHE A 120 2.38 11.62 4.71
C PHE A 120 3.74 10.92 4.56
N GLN A 121 3.94 9.80 5.27
CA GLN A 121 5.12 8.94 5.08
C GLN A 121 5.14 8.35 3.66
N LEU A 122 4.02 7.84 3.15
CA LEU A 122 3.92 7.37 1.76
C LEU A 122 4.26 8.47 0.75
N VAL A 123 3.79 9.70 0.99
CA VAL A 123 4.10 10.84 0.12
C VAL A 123 5.59 11.16 0.12
N LEU A 124 6.25 11.14 1.27
CA LEU A 124 7.69 11.35 1.36
C LEU A 124 8.46 10.25 0.64
N ASP A 125 8.04 8.99 0.79
CA ASP A 125 8.68 7.86 0.12
C ASP A 125 8.42 7.83 -1.38
N ALA A 126 7.27 8.33 -1.86
CA ALA A 126 7.00 8.52 -3.28
C ALA A 126 7.80 9.67 -3.90
N ASN A 127 8.29 10.60 -3.07
CA ASN A 127 9.04 11.78 -3.49
C ASN A 127 10.34 11.90 -2.67
N PRO A 128 11.25 10.90 -2.75
CA PRO A 128 12.50 10.94 -2.02
C PRO A 128 13.36 12.14 -2.46
N GLU A 129 14.08 12.75 -1.53
CA GLU A 129 14.90 13.93 -1.85
C GLU A 129 16.17 13.51 -2.61
N GLY A 130 16.41 14.12 -3.78
CA GLY A 130 17.60 13.83 -4.59
C GLY A 130 17.57 12.49 -5.34
N GLU A 131 16.46 11.76 -5.29
CA GLU A 131 16.23 10.49 -6.00
C GLU A 131 15.06 10.63 -6.98
N LYS A 132 14.88 9.64 -7.86
CA LYS A 132 13.73 9.57 -8.77
C LYS A 132 12.45 9.38 -7.94
N GLU A 133 11.37 10.04 -8.35
CA GLU A 133 10.03 9.77 -7.82
C GLU A 133 9.66 8.31 -8.02
N ARG A 134 8.96 7.74 -7.04
CA ARG A 134 8.52 6.35 -7.04
C ARG A 134 7.03 6.30 -7.35
N GLU A 135 6.66 5.52 -8.36
CA GLU A 135 5.29 5.50 -8.89
C GLU A 135 4.33 4.65 -8.05
N ILE A 136 4.84 3.62 -7.36
CA ILE A 136 4.07 2.70 -6.52
C ILE A 136 4.76 2.56 -5.16
N VAL A 137 4.11 3.02 -4.09
CA VAL A 137 4.65 3.00 -2.72
C VAL A 137 3.63 2.44 -1.73
N ALA A 138 4.04 1.42 -1.01
CA ALA A 138 3.25 0.68 -0.04
C ALA A 138 3.73 0.92 1.39
N GLY A 139 2.77 0.91 2.32
CA GLY A 139 3.05 0.51 3.69
C GLY A 139 2.64 -0.95 3.89
N TRP A 140 2.95 -1.49 5.05
CA TRP A 140 2.68 -2.90 5.34
C TRP A 140 1.77 -3.08 6.54
N TYR A 141 1.09 -4.22 6.55
CA TYR A 141 0.25 -4.69 7.64
C TYR A 141 0.44 -6.21 7.80
N CYS A 142 0.07 -6.75 8.95
CA CYS A 142 0.08 -8.20 9.14
C CYS A 142 -1.08 -8.83 8.37
N THR A 143 -0.89 -10.01 7.80
CA THR A 143 -2.01 -10.83 7.31
C THR A 143 -2.82 -11.37 8.50
N GLU A 144 -3.89 -12.12 8.22
CA GLU A 144 -4.79 -12.68 9.25
C GLU A 144 -4.08 -13.62 10.24
N ASP A 145 -2.96 -14.23 9.85
CA ASP A 145 -2.17 -15.10 10.74
C ASP A 145 -1.42 -14.34 11.86
N GLY A 146 -1.36 -13.00 11.77
CA GLY A 146 -0.66 -12.13 12.72
C GLY A 146 0.86 -12.23 12.70
N LYS A 147 1.46 -12.92 11.72
CA LYS A 147 2.90 -13.22 11.62
C LYS A 147 3.51 -12.79 10.28
N THR A 148 2.85 -13.13 9.18
CA THR A 148 3.25 -12.73 7.82
C THR A 148 2.73 -11.33 7.53
N THR A 149 3.36 -10.65 6.59
CA THR A 149 3.01 -9.27 6.20
C THR A 149 2.36 -9.23 4.83
N SER A 150 1.75 -8.10 4.49
CA SER A 150 1.15 -7.83 3.19
C SER A 150 2.15 -7.66 2.05
N VAL A 151 3.46 -7.87 2.28
CA VAL A 151 4.49 -7.78 1.23
C VAL A 151 5.29 -9.07 1.13
N ALA A 152 5.72 -9.40 -0.08
CA ALA A 152 6.44 -10.64 -0.35
C ALA A 152 7.42 -10.51 -1.51
N HIS A 153 8.31 -11.49 -1.58
CA HIS A 153 9.19 -11.77 -2.71
C HIS A 153 8.78 -13.08 -3.40
N TRP A 154 9.05 -13.21 -4.69
CA TRP A 154 8.83 -14.47 -5.41
C TRP A 154 9.70 -15.58 -4.86
N LEU A 155 9.14 -16.79 -4.85
CA LEU A 155 9.88 -18.02 -4.60
C LEU A 155 10.26 -18.67 -5.92
N GLU A 156 11.44 -19.30 -5.93
CA GLU A 156 11.82 -20.24 -6.97
C GLU A 156 11.03 -21.56 -6.81
N GLU A 157 10.91 -22.37 -7.88
CA GLU A 157 10.08 -23.59 -7.88
C GLU A 157 10.45 -24.59 -6.77
N ASP A 158 11.74 -24.72 -6.45
CA ASP A 158 12.22 -25.63 -5.40
C ASP A 158 11.76 -25.19 -3.99
N ASP A 159 11.71 -23.88 -3.73
CA ASP A 159 11.23 -23.35 -2.45
C ASP A 159 9.69 -23.45 -2.34
N PHE A 160 8.97 -23.30 -3.45
CA PHE A 160 7.52 -23.49 -3.51
C PHE A 160 7.10 -24.88 -3.04
N ARG A 161 7.75 -25.94 -3.58
CA ARG A 161 7.42 -27.33 -3.25
C ARG A 161 7.56 -27.65 -1.76
N ASN A 162 8.46 -26.95 -1.08
CA ASN A 162 8.73 -27.15 0.35
C ASN A 162 7.85 -26.27 1.26
N ASN A 163 7.48 -25.06 0.83
CA ASN A 163 6.71 -24.10 1.63
C ASN A 163 5.19 -24.13 1.38
N GLY A 164 4.72 -24.72 0.28
CA GLY A 164 3.29 -24.84 -0.05
C GLY A 164 2.58 -23.53 -0.41
N GLY A 165 3.34 -22.47 -0.73
CA GLY A 165 2.82 -21.16 -1.15
C GLY A 165 3.75 -20.48 -2.14
N VAL A 166 3.17 -19.67 -3.05
CA VAL A 166 3.87 -19.07 -4.22
C VAL A 166 4.79 -17.89 -3.90
N MET A 167 4.75 -17.42 -2.66
CA MET A 167 5.36 -16.16 -2.25
C MET A 167 6.06 -16.32 -0.90
N ASN A 168 7.23 -15.70 -0.78
CA ASN A 168 7.94 -15.55 0.47
C ASN A 168 7.51 -14.25 1.14
N HIS A 169 6.44 -14.32 1.93
CA HIS A 169 6.00 -13.16 2.69
C HIS A 169 7.07 -12.74 3.69
N GLU A 170 7.34 -11.44 3.73
CA GLU A 170 8.08 -10.88 4.85
C GLU A 170 7.29 -11.17 6.13
N THR A 171 8.00 -11.53 7.19
CA THR A 171 7.46 -11.72 8.54
C THR A 171 7.70 -10.47 9.38
N ILE A 172 7.03 -10.36 10.52
CA ILE A 172 7.33 -9.31 11.52
C ILE A 172 8.84 -9.27 11.85
N ASP A 173 9.46 -10.45 11.98
CA ASP A 173 10.88 -10.56 12.34
C ASP A 173 11.81 -10.15 11.19
N SER A 174 11.51 -10.52 9.96
CA SER A 174 12.35 -10.17 8.80
C SER A 174 12.18 -8.70 8.41
N ILE A 175 10.94 -8.18 8.39
CA ILE A 175 10.68 -6.78 8.02
C ILE A 175 11.25 -5.80 9.04
N SER A 176 11.24 -6.16 10.33
CA SER A 176 11.78 -5.29 11.42
C SER A 176 13.30 -5.09 11.35
N LYS A 177 14.02 -6.00 10.67
CA LYS A 177 15.47 -5.87 10.42
C LYS A 177 15.77 -4.84 9.35
N ARG A 178 14.82 -4.54 8.46
CA ARG A 178 14.96 -3.51 7.42
C ARG A 178 14.78 -2.11 8.03
N LYS A 179 15.53 -1.14 7.51
CA LYS A 179 15.57 0.25 8.03
C LYS A 179 15.32 1.32 6.98
N LYS A 180 15.24 0.92 5.71
CA LYS A 180 15.09 1.81 4.56
C LYS A 180 14.04 1.21 3.61
N PRO A 181 13.41 2.05 2.76
CA PRO A 181 12.61 1.56 1.64
C PRO A 181 13.35 0.50 0.82
N PHE A 182 12.60 -0.49 0.35
CA PHE A 182 13.10 -1.57 -0.49
C PHE A 182 12.04 -1.97 -1.51
N THR A 183 12.46 -2.59 -2.60
CA THR A 183 11.55 -3.10 -3.62
C THR A 183 10.98 -4.45 -3.20
N VAL A 184 9.72 -4.70 -3.53
CA VAL A 184 9.02 -5.96 -3.29
C VAL A 184 8.41 -6.47 -4.59
N ASP A 185 8.10 -7.76 -4.61
CA ASP A 185 7.47 -8.38 -5.77
C ASP A 185 5.95 -8.38 -5.67
N TYR A 186 5.45 -8.28 -4.45
CA TYR A 186 4.05 -8.26 -4.11
C TYR A 186 3.80 -7.29 -2.96
N THR A 187 2.69 -6.57 -3.06
CA THR A 187 2.08 -5.84 -1.97
C THR A 187 0.57 -5.95 -2.04
N GLY A 188 -0.06 -6.16 -0.88
CA GLY A 188 -1.51 -6.07 -0.76
C GLY A 188 -1.99 -4.62 -0.91
N PHE A 189 -3.19 -4.45 -1.45
CA PHE A 189 -3.74 -3.12 -1.75
C PHE A 189 -4.39 -2.40 -0.56
N GLY A 190 -4.26 -2.93 0.66
CA GLY A 190 -4.86 -2.33 1.85
C GLY A 190 -4.25 -0.99 2.26
N TRP A 191 -3.01 -0.69 1.84
CA TRP A 191 -2.38 0.61 2.10
C TRP A 191 -1.32 0.94 1.05
N LEU A 192 -1.78 1.40 -0.12
CA LEU A 192 -0.94 1.56 -1.30
C LEU A 192 -1.21 2.91 -1.98
N LEU A 193 -0.15 3.69 -2.19
CA LEU A 193 -0.18 4.94 -2.96
C LEU A 193 0.34 4.68 -4.36
N ILE A 194 -0.49 4.97 -5.37
CA ILE A 194 -0.16 4.82 -6.78
C ILE A 194 -0.25 6.18 -7.46
N ARG A 195 0.78 6.58 -8.19
CA ARG A 195 0.81 7.82 -8.96
C ARG A 195 0.04 7.66 -10.28
N HIS A 196 -0.60 8.73 -10.74
CA HIS A 196 -1.15 8.81 -12.09
C HIS A 196 -0.08 8.43 -13.14
N GLY A 197 -0.46 7.59 -14.10
CA GLY A 197 0.41 7.07 -15.15
C GLY A 197 0.68 5.57 -15.03
N VAL A 198 0.44 4.96 -13.86
CA VAL A 198 0.59 3.51 -13.67
C VAL A 198 -0.57 2.76 -14.32
N PHE A 199 -1.81 3.02 -13.90
CA PHE A 199 -3.00 2.37 -14.48
C PHE A 199 -3.30 2.82 -15.92
N GLU A 200 -2.76 3.97 -16.33
CA GLU A 200 -2.83 4.46 -17.71
C GLU A 200 -1.75 3.83 -18.62
N ASN A 201 -0.79 3.09 -18.06
CA ASN A 201 0.28 2.47 -18.84
C ASN A 201 -0.31 1.38 -19.75
N LYS A 202 0.08 1.40 -21.03
CA LYS A 202 -0.36 0.40 -22.02
C LYS A 202 0.08 -1.03 -21.69
N GLY A 203 1.12 -1.20 -20.87
CA GLY A 203 1.56 -2.48 -20.34
C GLY A 203 0.68 -3.03 -19.22
N ILE A 204 -0.29 -2.26 -18.71
CA ILE A 204 -1.25 -2.68 -17.67
C ILE A 204 -2.68 -2.48 -18.19
N PRO A 205 -3.13 -3.25 -19.19
CA PRO A 205 -4.45 -3.09 -19.77
C PRO A 205 -5.55 -3.55 -18.80
N TYR A 206 -6.77 -3.09 -19.04
CA TYR A 206 -7.94 -3.67 -18.40
C TYR A 206 -8.16 -5.11 -18.87
N PRO A 207 -8.62 -6.03 -18.00
CA PRO A 207 -8.92 -5.86 -16.57
C PRO A 207 -7.67 -5.85 -15.67
N TRP A 208 -7.41 -4.72 -15.00
CA TRP A 208 -6.21 -4.46 -14.20
C TRP A 208 -5.97 -5.42 -13.02
N PHE A 209 -6.99 -6.17 -12.63
CA PHE A 209 -6.99 -7.09 -11.49
C PHE A 209 -7.50 -8.47 -11.90
N ALA A 210 -7.38 -8.85 -13.17
CA ALA A 210 -7.76 -10.20 -13.58
C ALA A 210 -6.81 -11.24 -12.97
N PRO A 211 -7.35 -12.30 -12.32
CA PRO A 211 -6.54 -13.41 -11.85
C PRO A 211 -5.71 -14.01 -12.99
N LYS A 212 -4.44 -14.30 -12.73
CA LYS A 212 -3.57 -15.00 -13.67
C LYS A 212 -3.36 -16.45 -13.24
N MET A 213 -3.31 -17.34 -14.23
CA MET A 213 -2.81 -18.70 -14.01
C MET A 213 -1.30 -18.65 -13.81
N GLN A 214 -0.82 -19.31 -12.77
CA GLN A 214 0.58 -19.55 -12.52
C GLN A 214 0.86 -21.02 -12.84
N VAL A 215 1.71 -21.24 -13.84
CA VAL A 215 2.15 -22.56 -14.26
C VAL A 215 3.65 -22.61 -14.01
N PHE A 216 4.09 -23.53 -13.15
CA PHE A 216 5.51 -23.73 -12.86
C PHE A 216 6.22 -24.41 -14.04
N GLU A 217 7.56 -24.40 -14.08
CA GLU A 217 8.33 -24.84 -15.25
C GLU A 217 8.07 -26.32 -15.59
N SER A 218 7.85 -27.14 -14.57
CA SER A 218 7.47 -28.55 -14.74
C SER A 218 6.08 -28.76 -15.35
N GLY A 219 5.19 -27.77 -15.29
CA GLY A 219 3.79 -27.85 -15.72
C GLY A 219 2.89 -28.74 -14.84
N GLU A 220 3.48 -29.48 -13.89
CA GLU A 220 2.79 -30.38 -12.96
C GLU A 220 2.05 -29.63 -11.85
N VAL A 221 2.52 -28.43 -11.53
CA VAL A 221 1.92 -27.54 -10.53
C VAL A 221 1.32 -26.34 -11.24
N GLN A 222 0.04 -26.09 -10.96
CA GLN A 222 -0.69 -24.92 -11.43
C GLN A 222 -1.50 -24.35 -10.29
N ASP A 223 -1.49 -23.02 -10.17
CA ASP A 223 -2.30 -22.27 -9.21
C ASP A 223 -2.87 -21.01 -9.87
N MET A 224 -3.82 -20.34 -9.22
CA MET A 224 -4.27 -19.01 -9.60
C MET A 224 -3.77 -18.02 -8.58
N CYS A 225 -3.18 -16.92 -9.03
CA CYS A 225 -2.82 -15.84 -8.13
C CYS A 225 -4.00 -14.91 -7.84
N GLY A 226 -3.97 -14.31 -6.65
CA GLY A 226 -4.92 -13.29 -6.24
C GLY A 226 -4.87 -12.04 -7.12
N GLU A 227 -5.85 -11.17 -6.94
CA GLU A 227 -6.03 -9.94 -7.71
C GLU A 227 -4.86 -8.97 -7.53
N ASP A 228 -4.39 -8.84 -6.29
CA ASP A 228 -3.28 -7.95 -5.92
C ASP A 228 -1.96 -8.46 -6.54
N VAL A 229 -1.76 -9.78 -6.54
CA VAL A 229 -0.60 -10.43 -7.17
C VAL A 229 -0.61 -10.21 -8.68
N SER A 230 -1.78 -10.34 -9.31
CA SER A 230 -1.93 -10.15 -10.75
C SER A 230 -1.53 -8.74 -11.19
N PHE A 231 -2.02 -7.71 -10.46
CA PHE A 231 -1.59 -6.34 -10.69
C PHE A 231 -0.09 -6.15 -10.48
N CYS A 232 0.49 -6.70 -9.40
CA CYS A 232 1.91 -6.54 -9.11
C CYS A 232 2.78 -7.15 -10.22
N LEU A 233 2.36 -8.28 -10.78
CA LEU A 233 3.00 -8.90 -11.95
C LEU A 233 2.96 -7.97 -13.16
N ASP A 234 1.77 -7.48 -13.54
CA ASP A 234 1.61 -6.56 -14.68
C ASP A 234 2.44 -5.27 -14.50
N ALA A 235 2.44 -4.70 -13.29
CA ALA A 235 3.23 -3.51 -12.99
C ALA A 235 4.73 -3.75 -13.20
N LYS A 236 5.25 -4.89 -12.71
CA LYS A 236 6.66 -5.25 -12.90
C LYS A 236 6.99 -5.54 -14.36
N GLU A 237 6.15 -6.28 -15.07
CA GLU A 237 6.31 -6.55 -16.51
C GLU A 237 6.31 -5.25 -17.33
N ALA A 238 5.51 -4.25 -16.92
CA ALA A 238 5.48 -2.91 -17.49
C ALA A 238 6.68 -2.02 -17.08
N GLY A 239 7.60 -2.54 -16.26
CA GLY A 239 8.84 -1.86 -15.85
C GLY A 239 8.71 -0.96 -14.62
N PHE A 240 7.63 -1.07 -13.84
CA PHE A 240 7.50 -0.37 -12.57
C PHE A 240 8.12 -1.14 -11.41
N GLU A 241 8.71 -0.40 -10.47
CA GLU A 241 9.15 -0.94 -9.18
C GLU A 241 8.08 -0.68 -8.12
N ILE A 242 7.82 -1.68 -7.29
CA ILE A 242 6.91 -1.57 -6.15
C ILE A 242 7.75 -1.40 -4.89
N TRP A 243 7.62 -0.25 -4.24
CA TRP A 243 8.41 0.08 -3.06
C TRP A 243 7.61 -0.13 -1.78
N CYS A 244 8.25 -0.70 -0.77
CA CYS A 244 7.71 -0.79 0.59
C CYS A 244 8.69 -0.13 1.57
N ASP A 245 8.19 0.72 2.47
CA ASP A 245 8.98 1.21 3.60
C ASP A 245 8.64 0.44 4.89
N PRO A 246 9.61 -0.25 5.51
CA PRO A 246 9.38 -1.08 6.69
C PRO A 246 8.95 -0.29 7.93
N ARG A 247 9.04 1.04 7.91
CA ARG A 247 8.66 1.95 8.99
C ARG A 247 7.18 2.37 8.88
N ILE A 248 6.57 2.23 7.69
CA ILE A 248 5.16 2.53 7.44
C ILE A 248 4.31 1.28 7.73
N ARG A 249 4.10 1.00 9.01
CA ARG A 249 3.17 -0.04 9.46
C ARG A 249 1.78 0.53 9.72
N VAL A 250 0.75 -0.12 9.20
CA VAL A 250 -0.67 0.08 9.56
C VAL A 250 -1.25 -1.17 10.23
N GLY A 251 -2.38 -1.01 10.92
CA GLY A 251 -3.10 -2.12 11.55
C GLY A 251 -4.06 -2.80 10.58
N HIS A 252 -4.39 -4.07 10.87
CA HIS A 252 -5.36 -4.87 10.12
C HIS A 252 -6.37 -5.43 11.10
N GLU A 253 -7.57 -4.88 11.09
CA GLU A 253 -8.67 -5.25 11.98
C GLU A 253 -9.32 -6.55 11.50
N LYS A 254 -9.53 -7.51 12.39
CA LYS A 254 -10.27 -8.74 12.09
C LYS A 254 -11.38 -8.96 13.10
N THR A 255 -12.57 -9.24 12.59
CA THR A 255 -13.75 -9.50 13.42
C THR A 255 -13.79 -10.98 13.79
N ARG A 256 -14.07 -11.29 15.05
CA ARG A 256 -14.28 -12.66 15.52
C ARG A 256 -15.71 -12.81 16.01
N VAL A 257 -16.42 -13.82 15.52
CA VAL A 257 -17.73 -14.22 16.05
C VAL A 257 -17.51 -15.13 17.25
N ILE A 258 -18.25 -14.90 18.34
CA ILE A 258 -18.22 -15.69 19.57
C ILE A 258 -19.42 -16.63 19.59
#